data_AF-X1EWM7-F1
#
_entry.id   AF-X1EWM7-F1
#
_cell.length_a   1.000
_cell.length_b   1.000
_cell.length_c   1.000
_cell.angle_alpha   90.00
_cell.angle_beta   90.00
_cell.angle_gamma   90.00
#
_symmetry.space_group_name_H-M   'P 1'
#
loop_
_entity.id
_entity.type
_entity.pdbx_description
1 polymer ?
#
loop_
_entity_poly.entity_id
_entity_poly.type
_entity_poly.pdbx_seq_one_letter_code
_entity_poly.pdbx_strand_id
1 'polypeptide(L)'
;FNFPGTGTVDLDTWEPRTATEKEHVDLIRVLDALPNVHFLNAYPYFGFSDGIPEIMKEIEGVALRMRKSTKVTVAIANNDIDMFTIKMAKATETEIFANPNTSSPLTYYTDQVNACFLAAEYDLPSMIWDGATSGGTAPASLAGAVVLSNAELIPFIVLIQLLNPGARVSVANLVLAQNMTNGAPAFGEIGVSLHNVAFNQVWRKYGIPTVCSSCGPTSSKRIDFQLGYQKMMPTILSAISGSSVLQLYSSIYGEITAHPIQAVLDDDIAGMIGRFLEGIGVNDESLAID
;
A
#
# COMPACT_ATOMS: atom_id res chain seq x y z
N PHE A 1 -5.58 -0.95 -7.53
CA PHE A 1 -4.83 -0.09 -6.60
C PHE A 1 -3.44 0.08 -7.20
N ASN A 2 -2.98 1.31 -7.41
CA ASN A 2 -1.84 1.62 -8.29
C ASN A 2 -0.71 2.36 -7.56
N PHE A 3 -0.78 2.47 -6.23
CA PHE A 3 0.24 3.07 -5.40
C PHE A 3 1.64 2.44 -5.63
N PRO A 4 2.71 3.26 -5.63
CA PRO A 4 2.77 4.69 -5.34
C PRO A 4 2.51 5.61 -6.53
N GLY A 5 2.49 5.07 -7.76
CA GLY A 5 2.26 5.83 -8.97
C GLY A 5 2.39 4.95 -10.20
N THR A 6 1.61 5.21 -11.25
CA THR A 6 1.75 4.48 -12.52
C THR A 6 2.94 4.94 -13.35
N GLY A 7 3.33 6.22 -13.22
CA GLY A 7 4.47 6.83 -13.91
C GLY A 7 5.37 7.62 -12.97
N THR A 8 6.28 8.39 -13.56
CA THR A 8 7.17 9.32 -12.85
C THR A 8 6.77 10.77 -13.14
N VAL A 9 7.47 11.71 -12.53
CA VAL A 9 7.25 13.15 -12.72
C VAL A 9 8.53 13.82 -13.19
N ASP A 10 8.42 14.75 -14.13
CA ASP A 10 9.52 15.65 -14.49
C ASP A 10 9.69 16.71 -13.40
N LEU A 11 10.88 16.85 -12.82
CA LEU A 11 11.09 17.71 -11.65
C LEU A 11 11.11 19.21 -11.96
N ASP A 12 11.36 19.59 -13.21
CA ASP A 12 11.40 20.98 -13.63
C ASP A 12 9.98 21.50 -13.90
N THR A 13 9.14 20.67 -14.51
CA THR A 13 7.78 21.02 -14.94
C THR A 13 6.68 20.53 -13.99
N TRP A 14 6.95 19.46 -13.24
CA TRP A 14 6.01 18.69 -12.44
C TRP A 14 4.92 17.96 -13.23
N GLU A 15 5.14 17.76 -14.53
CA GLU A 15 4.20 17.03 -15.37
C GLU A 15 4.44 15.52 -15.29
N PRO A 16 3.38 14.71 -15.13
CA PRO A 16 3.47 13.25 -15.18
C PRO A 16 3.99 12.76 -16.52
N ARG A 17 4.80 11.70 -16.49
CA ARG A 17 5.26 11.00 -17.69
C ARG A 17 5.54 9.53 -17.40
N THR A 18 5.63 8.73 -18.45
CA THR A 18 6.08 7.34 -18.33
C THR A 18 7.56 7.31 -17.93
N ALA A 19 7.89 6.42 -16.99
CA ALA A 19 9.28 6.18 -16.62
C ALA A 19 9.99 5.31 -17.67
N THR A 20 11.28 5.54 -17.84
CA THR A 20 12.17 4.62 -18.58
C THR A 20 12.50 3.39 -17.73
N GLU A 21 13.00 2.31 -18.34
CA GLU A 21 13.48 1.13 -17.60
C GLU A 21 14.56 1.51 -16.57
N LYS A 22 15.50 2.39 -16.98
CA LYS A 22 16.57 2.86 -16.10
C LYS A 22 16.01 3.54 -14.86
N GLU A 23 15.03 4.44 -15.02
CA GLU A 23 14.41 5.16 -13.90
C GLU A 23 13.62 4.22 -12.99
N HIS A 24 12.96 3.22 -13.57
CA HIS A 24 12.29 2.16 -12.79
C HIS A 24 13.31 1.40 -11.92
N VAL A 25 14.44 0.99 -12.50
CA VAL A 25 15.52 0.32 -11.77
C VAL A 25 16.16 1.23 -10.72
N ASP A 26 16.35 2.51 -11.03
CA ASP A 26 16.92 3.48 -10.09
C ASP A 26 16.00 3.69 -8.88
N LEU A 27 14.69 3.78 -9.08
CA LEU A 27 13.72 3.84 -7.96
C LEU A 27 13.80 2.58 -7.09
N ILE A 28 13.85 1.39 -7.70
CA ILE A 28 14.00 0.13 -6.94
C ILE A 28 15.28 0.14 -6.11
N ARG A 29 16.41 0.56 -6.68
CA ARG A 29 17.70 0.62 -5.97
C ARG A 29 17.69 1.61 -4.83
N VAL A 30 17.06 2.76 -5.00
CA VAL A 30 16.90 3.74 -3.92
C VAL A 30 16.09 3.12 -2.80
N LEU A 31 14.93 2.53 -3.10
CA LEU A 31 14.09 1.87 -2.10
C LEU A 31 14.81 0.71 -1.37
N ASP A 32 15.62 -0.08 -2.08
CA ASP A 32 16.41 -1.17 -1.48
C ASP A 32 17.49 -0.64 -0.53
N ALA A 33 18.11 0.49 -0.85
CA ALA A 33 19.17 1.09 -0.04
C ALA A 33 18.63 1.80 1.22
N LEU A 34 17.36 2.18 1.25
CA LEU A 34 16.76 2.92 2.36
C LEU A 34 16.55 2.03 3.61
N PRO A 35 16.94 2.49 4.80
CA PRO A 35 16.92 1.67 6.03
C PRO A 35 15.51 1.41 6.55
N ASN A 36 14.55 2.33 6.35
CA ASN A 36 13.19 2.20 6.88
C ASN A 36 12.22 1.58 5.86
N VAL A 37 12.71 1.16 4.70
CA VAL A 37 11.96 0.37 3.72
C VAL A 37 12.13 -1.11 4.02
N HIS A 38 11.02 -1.78 4.35
CA HIS A 38 11.01 -3.20 4.72
C HIS A 38 10.56 -4.12 3.57
N PHE A 39 9.73 -3.60 2.67
CA PHE A 39 9.26 -4.31 1.48
C PHE A 39 9.01 -3.33 0.34
N LEU A 40 9.03 -3.84 -0.89
CA LEU A 40 8.66 -3.11 -2.10
C LEU A 40 7.21 -3.43 -2.46
N ASN A 41 6.43 -2.40 -2.77
CA ASN A 41 5.07 -2.56 -3.24
C ASN A 41 5.02 -3.21 -4.64
N ALA A 42 3.84 -3.68 -5.04
CA ALA A 42 3.60 -4.35 -6.31
C ALA A 42 3.93 -3.49 -7.54
N TYR A 43 3.92 -2.18 -7.36
CA TYR A 43 4.31 -1.21 -8.36
C TYR A 43 5.28 -0.23 -7.69
N PRO A 44 6.47 0.02 -8.24
CA PRO A 44 7.13 1.30 -8.09
C PRO A 44 6.60 2.25 -9.18
N TYR A 45 6.47 1.70 -10.39
CA TYR A 45 5.72 2.20 -11.55
C TYR A 45 4.92 1.05 -12.16
N PHE A 46 3.85 1.36 -12.93
CA PHE A 46 3.08 0.36 -13.68
C PHE A 46 3.79 0.00 -15.01
N GLY A 47 5.05 -0.42 -14.90
CA GLY A 47 5.94 -0.71 -16.02
C GLY A 47 6.77 0.48 -16.52
N PHE A 48 7.29 0.35 -17.74
CA PHE A 48 8.07 1.36 -18.46
C PHE A 48 7.73 1.31 -19.96
N SER A 49 8.10 2.36 -20.69
CA SER A 49 7.60 2.63 -22.06
C SER A 49 8.09 1.67 -23.15
N ASP A 50 9.21 0.98 -22.96
CA ASP A 50 9.99 0.47 -24.08
C ASP A 50 9.79 -1.04 -24.33
N GLY A 51 9.08 -1.38 -25.41
CA GLY A 51 9.10 -2.71 -26.03
C GLY A 51 8.32 -3.82 -25.30
N ILE A 52 7.66 -3.52 -24.18
CA ILE A 52 6.90 -4.50 -23.38
C ILE A 52 5.40 -4.34 -23.66
N PRO A 53 4.71 -5.41 -24.09
CA PRO A 53 3.25 -5.41 -24.20
C PRO A 53 2.58 -5.05 -22.86
N GLU A 54 1.45 -4.34 -22.90
CA GLU A 54 0.77 -3.86 -21.67
C GLU A 54 0.55 -4.98 -20.63
N ILE A 55 0.10 -6.14 -21.10
CA ILE A 55 -0.17 -7.33 -20.25
C ILE A 55 1.09 -7.92 -19.59
N MET A 56 2.29 -7.59 -20.09
CA MET A 56 3.56 -8.08 -19.56
C MET A 56 4.24 -7.09 -18.60
N LYS A 57 3.78 -5.83 -18.53
CA LYS A 57 4.43 -4.79 -17.73
C LYS A 57 4.49 -5.11 -16.23
N GLU A 58 3.42 -5.69 -15.70
CA GLU A 58 3.37 -6.10 -14.30
C GLU A 58 4.37 -7.24 -14.02
N ILE A 59 4.35 -8.28 -14.85
CA ILE A 59 5.25 -9.44 -14.73
C ILE A 59 6.72 -9.01 -14.83
N GLU A 60 7.05 -8.15 -15.79
CA GLU A 60 8.41 -7.60 -15.93
C GLU A 60 8.81 -6.73 -14.74
N GLY A 61 7.87 -5.95 -14.19
CA GLY A 61 8.08 -5.19 -12.96
C GLY A 61 8.41 -6.09 -11.76
N VAL A 62 7.69 -7.20 -11.60
CA VAL A 62 7.99 -8.22 -10.57
C VAL A 62 9.39 -8.80 -10.78
N ALA A 63 9.70 -9.21 -12.01
CA ALA A 63 11.01 -9.78 -12.35
C ALA A 63 12.15 -8.78 -12.11
N LEU A 64 11.95 -7.48 -12.36
CA LEU A 64 12.93 -6.46 -12.04
C LEU A 64 13.14 -6.32 -10.53
N ARG A 65 12.08 -6.26 -9.72
CA ARG A 65 12.21 -6.15 -8.26
C ARG A 65 12.94 -7.36 -7.67
N MET A 66 12.57 -8.57 -8.06
CA MET A 66 13.25 -9.81 -7.63
C MET A 66 14.74 -9.83 -8.03
N ARG A 67 15.12 -9.22 -9.16
CA ARG A 67 16.52 -9.17 -9.64
C ARG A 67 17.35 -8.04 -9.04
N LYS A 68 16.71 -6.96 -8.58
CA LYS A 68 17.39 -5.68 -8.28
C LYS A 68 17.26 -5.24 -6.83
N SER A 69 16.49 -5.96 -6.01
CA SER A 69 16.28 -5.67 -4.60
C SER A 69 16.55 -6.90 -3.74
N THR A 70 17.03 -6.67 -2.53
CA THR A 70 17.15 -7.65 -1.45
C THR A 70 15.96 -7.59 -0.48
N LYS A 71 15.16 -6.52 -0.54
CA LYS A 71 13.93 -6.38 0.27
C LYS A 71 12.84 -7.35 -0.19
N VAL A 72 11.93 -7.68 0.73
CA VAL A 72 10.71 -8.43 0.43
C VAL A 72 9.98 -7.74 -0.72
N THR A 73 9.69 -8.48 -1.78
CA THR A 73 8.95 -7.94 -2.92
C THR A 73 7.53 -8.43 -2.85
N VAL A 74 6.58 -7.50 -2.75
CA VAL A 74 5.19 -7.83 -2.96
C VAL A 74 4.99 -8.00 -4.46
N ALA A 75 4.60 -9.19 -4.85
CA ALA A 75 3.93 -9.43 -6.12
C ALA A 75 2.51 -9.84 -5.81
N ILE A 76 1.60 -9.50 -6.72
CA ILE A 76 0.19 -9.74 -6.53
C ILE A 76 -0.22 -10.93 -7.40
N ALA A 77 -0.89 -11.91 -6.79
CA ALA A 77 -1.63 -12.95 -7.51
C ALA A 77 -3.12 -12.59 -7.48
N ASN A 78 -3.68 -12.20 -8.63
CA ASN A 78 -5.07 -11.78 -8.79
C ASN A 78 -5.88 -12.70 -9.71
N ASN A 79 -5.25 -13.40 -10.66
CA ASN A 79 -5.97 -14.26 -11.61
C ASN A 79 -5.10 -15.42 -12.16
N ASP A 80 -5.70 -16.25 -13.02
CA ASP A 80 -5.04 -17.41 -13.64
C ASP A 80 -3.84 -17.05 -14.54
N ILE A 81 -3.76 -15.80 -15.03
CA ILE A 81 -2.67 -15.29 -15.87
C ILE A 81 -1.41 -15.04 -15.03
N ASP A 82 -1.54 -14.89 -13.70
CA ASP A 82 -0.44 -14.62 -12.76
C ASP A 82 0.39 -15.87 -12.40
N MET A 83 0.16 -17.00 -13.09
CA MET A 83 0.95 -18.21 -12.96
C MET A 83 2.45 -17.98 -13.22
N PHE A 84 2.82 -16.99 -14.05
CA PHE A 84 4.22 -16.62 -14.23
C PHE A 84 4.82 -16.00 -12.96
N THR A 85 4.08 -15.11 -12.29
CA THR A 85 4.48 -14.52 -11.00
C THR A 85 4.69 -15.60 -9.95
N ILE A 86 3.77 -16.56 -9.84
CA ILE A 86 3.90 -17.71 -8.92
C ILE A 86 5.13 -18.57 -9.27
N LYS A 87 5.37 -18.83 -10.55
CA LYS A 87 6.55 -19.61 -11.00
C LYS A 87 7.85 -18.88 -10.71
N MET A 88 7.92 -17.57 -10.93
CA MET A 88 9.10 -16.76 -10.60
C MET A 88 9.34 -16.78 -9.09
N ALA A 89 8.30 -16.51 -8.29
CA ALA A 89 8.36 -16.55 -6.84
C ALA A 89 8.90 -17.89 -6.30
N LYS A 90 8.41 -19.01 -6.83
CA LYS A 90 8.93 -20.35 -6.50
C LYS A 90 10.38 -20.54 -6.92
N ALA A 91 10.77 -20.05 -8.09
CA ALA A 91 12.13 -20.19 -8.60
C ALA A 91 13.15 -19.31 -7.85
N THR A 92 12.71 -18.19 -7.29
CA THR A 92 13.55 -17.24 -6.54
C THR A 92 13.36 -17.36 -5.02
N GLU A 93 12.61 -18.36 -4.55
CA GLU A 93 12.26 -18.56 -3.13
C GLU A 93 11.71 -17.27 -2.48
N THR A 94 10.94 -16.50 -3.25
CA THR A 94 10.35 -15.23 -2.82
C THR A 94 8.89 -15.44 -2.47
N GLU A 95 8.46 -14.90 -1.33
CA GLU A 95 7.06 -14.89 -0.96
C GLU A 95 6.30 -13.78 -1.70
N ILE A 96 5.10 -14.10 -2.18
CA ILE A 96 4.21 -13.18 -2.89
C ILE A 96 2.85 -13.16 -2.20
N PHE A 97 2.11 -12.07 -2.33
CA PHE A 97 0.80 -11.94 -1.72
C PHE A 97 -0.30 -12.23 -2.73
N ALA A 98 -1.30 -12.99 -2.32
CA ALA A 98 -2.60 -12.90 -2.99
C ALA A 98 -3.26 -11.59 -2.55
N ASN A 99 -3.90 -10.89 -3.50
CA ASN A 99 -4.42 -9.55 -3.24
C ASN A 99 -5.89 -9.40 -3.61
N PRO A 100 -6.79 -10.23 -3.06
CA PRO A 100 -8.21 -10.13 -3.35
C PRO A 100 -8.74 -8.76 -2.91
N ASN A 101 -9.32 -8.02 -3.84
CA ASN A 101 -9.85 -6.68 -3.62
C ASN A 101 -11.37 -6.71 -3.68
N THR A 102 -12.01 -5.99 -2.76
CA THR A 102 -13.45 -5.74 -2.83
C THR A 102 -13.73 -4.63 -3.83
N SER A 103 -14.94 -4.61 -4.36
CA SER A 103 -15.43 -3.52 -5.20
C SER A 103 -16.57 -2.85 -4.48
N SER A 104 -16.27 -1.72 -3.87
CA SER A 104 -17.26 -1.02 -3.07
C SER A 104 -18.36 -0.41 -3.95
N PRO A 105 -19.64 -0.47 -3.54
CA PRO A 105 -20.12 -1.05 -2.28
C PRO A 105 -20.44 -2.56 -2.37
N LEU A 106 -19.95 -3.33 -1.38
CA LEU A 106 -20.34 -4.72 -1.06
C LEU A 106 -20.33 -5.70 -2.25
N THR A 107 -19.45 -5.51 -3.23
CA THR A 107 -19.38 -6.35 -4.43
C THR A 107 -18.04 -7.09 -4.50
N TYR A 108 -18.10 -8.34 -4.97
CA TYR A 108 -16.93 -9.19 -5.20
C TYR A 108 -16.97 -9.70 -6.64
N TYR A 109 -15.95 -9.39 -7.43
CA TYR A 109 -15.85 -9.89 -8.80
C TYR A 109 -15.21 -11.29 -8.85
N THR A 110 -15.52 -12.04 -9.90
CA THR A 110 -15.10 -13.44 -10.07
C THR A 110 -13.59 -13.61 -10.02
N ASP A 111 -12.85 -12.69 -10.63
CA ASP A 111 -11.38 -12.66 -10.60
C ASP A 111 -10.84 -12.52 -9.18
N GLN A 112 -11.41 -11.62 -8.38
CA GLN A 112 -11.01 -11.40 -6.98
C GLN A 112 -11.36 -12.60 -6.09
N VAL A 113 -12.48 -13.27 -6.38
CA VAL A 113 -12.83 -14.55 -5.74
C VAL A 113 -11.83 -15.65 -6.14
N ASN A 114 -11.45 -15.74 -7.42
CA ASN A 114 -10.44 -16.68 -7.91
C ASN A 114 -9.07 -16.44 -7.26
N ALA A 115 -8.69 -15.19 -6.97
CA ALA A 115 -7.48 -14.88 -6.21
C ALA A 115 -7.48 -15.54 -4.82
N CYS A 116 -8.63 -15.63 -4.14
CA CYS A 116 -8.75 -16.37 -2.87
C CYS A 116 -8.54 -17.88 -3.05
N PHE A 117 -9.04 -18.46 -4.14
CA PHE A 117 -8.80 -19.87 -4.46
C PHE A 117 -7.33 -20.14 -4.73
N LEU A 118 -6.65 -19.29 -5.51
CA LEU A 118 -5.21 -19.37 -5.75
C LEU A 118 -4.42 -19.21 -4.46
N ALA A 119 -4.82 -18.27 -3.59
CA ALA A 119 -4.18 -18.07 -2.29
C ALA A 119 -4.20 -19.35 -1.44
N ALA A 120 -5.35 -20.03 -1.41
CA ALA A 120 -5.51 -21.27 -0.68
C ALA A 120 -4.77 -22.44 -1.33
N GLU A 121 -4.82 -22.58 -2.66
CA GLU A 121 -4.15 -23.64 -3.41
C GLU A 121 -2.62 -23.60 -3.26
N TYR A 122 -2.06 -22.39 -3.25
CA TYR A 122 -0.61 -22.17 -3.20
C TYR A 122 -0.08 -21.73 -1.83
N ASP A 123 -0.92 -21.74 -0.79
CA ASP A 123 -0.59 -21.30 0.58
C ASP A 123 0.04 -19.90 0.65
N LEU A 124 -0.47 -18.97 -0.17
CA LEU A 124 0.01 -17.60 -0.24
C LEU A 124 -0.56 -16.76 0.91
N PRO A 125 0.25 -15.89 1.54
CA PRO A 125 -0.30 -14.87 2.43
C PRO A 125 -1.24 -13.95 1.63
N SER A 126 -2.37 -13.60 2.23
CA SER A 126 -3.36 -12.75 1.58
C SER A 126 -3.40 -11.36 2.21
N MET A 127 -3.34 -10.34 1.37
CA MET A 127 -3.62 -8.96 1.74
C MET A 127 -4.96 -8.59 1.12
N ILE A 128 -6.01 -8.56 1.94
CA ILE A 128 -7.38 -8.36 1.48
C ILE A 128 -7.67 -6.87 1.51
N TRP A 129 -8.10 -6.31 0.37
CA TRP A 129 -8.22 -4.85 0.23
C TRP A 129 -9.65 -4.36 0.15
N ASP A 130 -9.90 -3.24 0.80
CA ASP A 130 -10.99 -2.33 0.51
C ASP A 130 -10.47 -0.98 -0.04
N GLY A 131 -11.29 -0.32 -0.85
CA GLY A 131 -10.93 0.90 -1.56
C GLY A 131 -12.11 1.87 -1.71
N ALA A 132 -12.92 1.99 -0.65
CA ALA A 132 -14.17 2.74 -0.74
C ALA A 132 -13.94 4.26 -0.72
N THR A 133 -14.74 5.01 -1.47
CA THR A 133 -14.71 6.47 -1.45
C THR A 133 -15.91 7.00 -0.65
N SER A 134 -15.64 7.61 0.50
CA SER A 134 -16.65 8.21 1.37
C SER A 134 -17.39 9.34 0.64
N GLY A 135 -18.71 9.22 0.53
CA GLY A 135 -19.57 10.13 -0.24
C GLY A 135 -19.74 9.72 -1.71
N GLY A 136 -19.04 8.68 -2.17
CA GLY A 136 -19.19 8.08 -3.51
C GLY A 136 -19.66 6.63 -3.41
N THR A 137 -18.73 5.71 -3.19
CA THR A 137 -18.99 4.26 -3.06
C THR A 137 -19.13 3.79 -1.60
N ALA A 138 -19.00 4.72 -0.64
CA ALA A 138 -19.31 4.52 0.78
C ALA A 138 -20.19 5.65 1.32
N PRO A 139 -20.89 5.45 2.45
CA PRO A 139 -21.55 6.54 3.16
C PRO A 139 -20.60 7.72 3.40
N ALA A 140 -21.11 8.95 3.29
CA ALA A 140 -20.31 10.15 3.57
C ALA A 140 -19.92 10.30 5.05
N SER A 141 -20.63 9.60 5.96
CA SER A 141 -20.31 9.59 7.38
C SER A 141 -19.17 8.61 7.66
N LEU A 142 -18.18 9.05 8.46
CA LEU A 142 -17.02 8.22 8.82
C LEU A 142 -17.42 6.90 9.46
N ALA A 143 -18.41 6.91 10.36
CA ALA A 143 -18.91 5.70 11.00
C ALA A 143 -19.52 4.72 9.98
N GLY A 144 -20.28 5.22 8.99
CA GLY A 144 -20.85 4.40 7.93
C GLY A 144 -19.78 3.82 7.02
N ALA A 145 -18.77 4.61 6.66
CA ALA A 145 -17.61 4.15 5.90
C ALA A 145 -16.82 3.06 6.64
N VAL A 146 -16.56 3.22 7.94
CA VAL A 146 -15.89 2.18 8.75
C VAL A 146 -16.71 0.89 8.76
N VAL A 147 -18.02 0.95 8.98
CA VAL A 147 -18.89 -0.24 8.96
C VAL A 147 -18.84 -0.92 7.60
N LEU A 148 -18.91 -0.15 6.51
CA LEU A 148 -18.84 -0.69 5.15
C LEU A 148 -17.51 -1.40 4.89
N SER A 149 -16.37 -0.74 5.12
CA SER A 149 -15.04 -1.34 4.87
C SER A 149 -14.87 -2.65 5.63
N ASN A 150 -15.29 -2.71 6.90
CA ASN A 150 -15.24 -3.95 7.66
C ASN A 150 -16.16 -5.04 7.08
N ALA A 151 -17.37 -4.68 6.66
CA ALA A 151 -18.33 -5.62 6.06
C ALA A 151 -17.85 -6.17 4.71
N GLU A 152 -17.02 -5.43 3.98
CA GLU A 152 -16.42 -5.86 2.71
C GLU A 152 -15.26 -6.84 2.92
N LEU A 153 -14.41 -6.62 3.92
CA LEU A 153 -13.23 -7.44 4.12
C LEU A 153 -13.54 -8.81 4.74
N ILE A 154 -14.51 -8.89 5.65
CA ILE A 154 -14.82 -10.11 6.41
C ILE A 154 -15.16 -11.31 5.51
N PRO A 155 -16.00 -11.18 4.45
CA PRO A 155 -16.33 -12.32 3.61
C PRO A 155 -15.14 -13.00 2.91
N PHE A 156 -14.13 -12.22 2.48
CA PHE A 156 -12.91 -12.80 1.91
C PHE A 156 -12.06 -13.51 2.95
N ILE A 157 -11.97 -12.98 4.18
CA ILE A 157 -11.31 -13.69 5.29
C ILE A 157 -12.00 -15.03 5.52
N VAL A 158 -13.33 -15.02 5.63
CA VAL A 158 -14.12 -16.25 5.85
C VAL A 158 -13.89 -17.24 4.71
N LEU A 159 -13.95 -16.79 3.46
CA LEU A 159 -13.71 -17.64 2.30
C LEU A 159 -12.32 -18.28 2.36
N ILE A 160 -11.26 -17.49 2.55
CA ILE A 160 -9.89 -17.99 2.61
C ILE A 160 -9.72 -19.00 3.77
N GLN A 161 -10.27 -18.71 4.95
CA GLN A 161 -10.19 -19.62 6.09
C GLN A 161 -11.01 -20.90 5.89
N LEU A 162 -12.10 -20.88 5.11
CA LEU A 162 -12.85 -22.08 4.73
C LEU A 162 -12.08 -22.94 3.72
N LEU A 163 -11.34 -22.30 2.81
CA LEU A 163 -10.54 -23.00 1.81
C LEU A 163 -9.25 -23.60 2.41
N ASN A 164 -8.58 -22.85 3.29
CA ASN A 164 -7.36 -23.27 3.97
C ASN A 164 -7.33 -22.73 5.42
N PRO A 165 -7.81 -23.49 6.42
CA PRO A 165 -7.81 -23.06 7.81
C PRO A 165 -6.41 -22.73 8.33
N GLY A 166 -6.23 -21.53 8.89
CA GLY A 166 -4.93 -21.04 9.34
C GLY A 166 -4.13 -20.30 8.27
N ALA A 167 -4.68 -20.13 7.06
CA ALA A 167 -4.09 -19.28 6.03
C ALA A 167 -3.77 -17.88 6.57
N ARG A 168 -2.63 -17.32 6.16
CA ARG A 168 -2.13 -16.03 6.63
C ARG A 168 -2.90 -14.91 5.96
N VAL A 169 -3.55 -14.06 6.75
CA VAL A 169 -4.37 -12.95 6.25
C VAL A 169 -4.00 -11.64 6.92
N SER A 170 -4.01 -10.57 6.13
CA SER A 170 -3.99 -9.18 6.58
C SER A 170 -5.08 -8.42 5.85
N VAL A 171 -5.50 -7.30 6.43
CA VAL A 171 -6.49 -6.42 5.81
C VAL A 171 -5.87 -5.07 5.49
N ALA A 172 -6.23 -4.55 4.34
CA ALA A 172 -5.69 -3.31 3.81
C ALA A 172 -6.84 -2.37 3.45
N ASN A 173 -6.67 -1.08 3.72
CA ASN A 173 -7.62 -0.07 3.29
C ASN A 173 -6.94 1.06 2.52
N LEU A 174 -7.62 1.52 1.48
CA LEU A 174 -7.45 2.83 0.85
C LEU A 174 -8.82 3.53 0.84
N VAL A 175 -9.34 3.84 2.03
CA VAL A 175 -10.53 4.69 2.10
C VAL A 175 -10.12 6.14 1.86
N LEU A 176 -10.87 6.83 1.01
CA LEU A 176 -10.65 8.25 0.68
C LEU A 176 -11.95 9.02 0.83
N ALA A 177 -11.86 10.33 1.02
CA ALA A 177 -13.01 11.22 0.94
C ALA A 177 -13.20 11.70 -0.51
N GLN A 178 -14.45 11.81 -0.98
CA GLN A 178 -14.73 12.47 -2.24
C GLN A 178 -14.71 13.99 -2.05
N ASN A 179 -14.01 14.71 -2.93
CA ASN A 179 -14.11 16.15 -3.00
C ASN A 179 -15.46 16.55 -3.59
N MET A 180 -16.34 17.16 -2.78
CA MET A 180 -17.69 17.52 -3.22
C MET A 180 -17.76 18.65 -4.26
N THR A 181 -16.68 19.41 -4.44
CA THR A 181 -16.62 20.49 -5.43
C THR A 181 -16.30 19.97 -6.83
N ASN A 182 -15.41 18.98 -6.97
CA ASN A 182 -14.90 18.53 -8.27
C ASN A 182 -14.98 17.01 -8.49
N GLY A 183 -15.45 16.24 -7.52
CA GLY A 183 -15.59 14.79 -7.58
C GLY A 183 -14.29 14.00 -7.44
N ALA A 184 -13.12 14.66 -7.36
CA ALA A 184 -11.83 13.97 -7.27
C ALA A 184 -11.62 13.34 -5.88
N PRO A 185 -10.82 12.27 -5.76
CA PRO A 185 -10.39 11.76 -4.46
C PRO A 185 -9.59 12.84 -3.70
N ALA A 186 -9.99 13.11 -2.46
CA ALA A 186 -9.33 14.06 -1.58
C ALA A 186 -8.17 13.39 -0.83
N PHE A 187 -7.06 13.14 -1.53
CA PHE A 187 -5.86 12.55 -0.94
C PHE A 187 -5.25 13.46 0.13
N GLY A 188 -4.74 12.86 1.22
CA GLY A 188 -4.14 13.59 2.34
C GLY A 188 -5.15 14.36 3.21
N GLU A 189 -6.45 14.14 3.04
CA GLU A 189 -7.48 14.70 3.91
C GLU A 189 -7.40 14.04 5.31
N ILE A 190 -7.39 14.86 6.36
CA ILE A 190 -7.10 14.37 7.71
C ILE A 190 -8.27 13.61 8.35
N GLY A 191 -9.50 13.92 7.99
CA GLY A 191 -10.71 13.20 8.39
C GLY A 191 -10.68 11.72 7.98
N VAL A 192 -10.05 11.36 6.86
CA VAL A 192 -9.76 9.96 6.50
C VAL A 192 -8.91 9.26 7.57
N SER A 193 -8.03 9.97 8.27
CA SER A 193 -7.22 9.37 9.33
C SER A 193 -8.07 8.92 10.53
N LEU A 194 -9.24 9.54 10.77
CA LEU A 194 -10.19 9.04 11.78
C LEU A 194 -10.75 7.67 11.40
N HIS A 195 -11.03 7.46 10.10
CA HIS A 195 -11.39 6.14 9.60
C HIS A 195 -10.26 5.14 9.85
N ASN A 196 -9.01 5.45 9.47
CA ASN A 196 -7.87 4.55 9.66
C ASN A 196 -7.64 4.18 11.13
N VAL A 197 -7.73 5.15 12.04
CA VAL A 197 -7.57 4.92 13.48
C VAL A 197 -8.66 3.97 13.98
N ALA A 198 -9.92 4.19 13.62
CA ALA A 198 -11.02 3.30 13.99
C ALA A 198 -10.87 1.90 13.37
N PHE A 199 -10.49 1.84 12.09
CA PHE A 199 -10.22 0.60 11.37
C PHE A 199 -9.14 -0.24 12.08
N ASN A 200 -8.02 0.37 12.44
CA ASN A 200 -6.94 -0.29 13.17
C ASN A 200 -7.41 -0.82 14.53
N GLN A 201 -8.19 -0.04 15.28
CA GLN A 201 -8.74 -0.49 16.56
C GLN A 201 -9.68 -1.69 16.42
N VAL A 202 -10.53 -1.71 15.39
CA VAL A 202 -11.45 -2.83 15.11
C VAL A 202 -10.65 -4.10 14.78
N TRP A 203 -9.73 -4.04 13.82
CA TRP A 203 -8.99 -5.22 13.39
C TRP A 203 -7.98 -5.74 14.40
N ARG A 204 -7.41 -4.87 15.23
CA ARG A 204 -6.61 -5.29 16.40
C ARG A 204 -7.42 -6.12 17.39
N LYS A 205 -8.73 -5.85 17.55
CA LYS A 205 -9.61 -6.68 18.37
C LYS A 205 -9.80 -8.08 17.79
N TYR A 206 -9.74 -8.22 16.47
CA TYR A 206 -9.76 -9.51 15.77
C TYR A 206 -8.39 -10.19 15.73
N GLY A 207 -7.31 -9.51 16.15
CA GLY A 207 -5.95 -10.04 16.06
C GLY A 207 -5.41 -10.14 14.63
N ILE A 208 -6.01 -9.41 13.68
CA ILE A 208 -5.61 -9.44 12.27
C ILE A 208 -4.72 -8.22 11.96
N PRO A 209 -3.54 -8.41 11.34
CA PRO A 209 -2.67 -7.30 10.93
C PRO A 209 -3.36 -6.36 9.94
N THR A 210 -3.10 -5.06 10.07
CA THR A 210 -3.63 -4.04 9.17
C THR A 210 -2.55 -3.38 8.33
N VAL A 211 -2.90 -3.04 7.10
CA VAL A 211 -2.09 -2.30 6.14
C VAL A 211 -2.80 -0.98 5.85
N CYS A 212 -2.16 0.14 6.16
CA CYS A 212 -2.71 1.46 5.91
C CYS A 212 -2.04 2.11 4.69
N SER A 213 -2.83 2.43 3.67
CA SER A 213 -2.31 2.92 2.38
C SER A 213 -2.75 4.32 2.03
N SER A 214 -3.77 4.87 2.69
CA SER A 214 -4.21 6.26 2.52
C SER A 214 -3.19 7.29 3.06
N CYS A 215 -2.11 6.85 3.71
CA CYS A 215 -1.04 7.71 4.20
C CYS A 215 0.02 8.08 3.15
N GLY A 216 0.10 7.33 2.05
CA GLY A 216 1.07 7.58 0.98
C GLY A 216 0.61 8.60 -0.07
N PRO A 217 -0.56 8.42 -0.72
CA PRO A 217 -1.05 9.34 -1.74
C PRO A 217 -1.33 10.73 -1.19
N THR A 218 -0.95 11.76 -1.94
CA THR A 218 -1.23 13.16 -1.60
C THR A 218 -1.95 13.89 -2.73
N SER A 219 -2.66 14.96 -2.40
CA SER A 219 -3.27 15.82 -3.42
C SER A 219 -2.26 16.81 -4.02
N SER A 220 -1.04 16.89 -3.47
CA SER A 220 -0.01 17.75 -3.99
C SER A 220 0.53 17.22 -5.32
N LYS A 221 0.74 18.13 -6.27
CA LYS A 221 1.30 17.80 -7.58
C LYS A 221 2.82 17.90 -7.61
N ARG A 222 3.44 18.30 -6.49
CA ARG A 222 4.86 18.66 -6.40
C ARG A 222 5.41 18.25 -5.04
N ILE A 223 6.73 18.21 -4.92
CA ILE A 223 7.38 18.07 -3.63
C ILE A 223 7.38 19.44 -2.94
N ASP A 224 6.34 19.69 -2.15
CA ASP A 224 6.12 20.95 -1.44
C ASP A 224 5.67 20.73 0.01
N PHE A 225 5.36 21.82 0.71
CA PHE A 225 4.86 21.76 2.08
C PHE A 225 3.57 20.94 2.19
N GLN A 226 2.69 21.01 1.18
CA GLN A 226 1.45 20.24 1.16
C GLN A 226 1.73 18.76 1.17
N LEU A 227 2.61 18.29 0.29
CA LEU A 227 3.01 16.89 0.25
C LEU A 227 3.53 16.45 1.63
N GLY A 228 4.43 17.23 2.24
CA GLY A 228 5.02 16.91 3.53
C GLY A 228 4.00 16.67 4.64
N TYR A 229 3.08 17.62 4.88
CA TYR A 229 2.10 17.45 5.95
C TYR A 229 1.04 16.39 5.63
N GLN A 230 0.66 16.23 4.36
CA GLN A 230 -0.32 15.23 3.91
C GLN A 230 0.20 13.80 4.02
N LYS A 231 1.53 13.61 4.02
CA LYS A 231 2.15 12.31 4.32
C LYS A 231 2.39 12.10 5.81
N MET A 232 3.02 13.06 6.49
CA MET A 232 3.38 12.91 7.91
C MET A 232 2.16 12.63 8.79
N MET A 233 1.11 13.45 8.68
CA MET A 233 -0.03 13.40 9.60
C MET A 233 -0.80 12.07 9.56
N PRO A 234 -1.22 11.55 8.38
CA PRO A 234 -1.90 10.26 8.35
C PRO A 234 -0.98 9.10 8.72
N THR A 235 0.30 9.18 8.40
CA THR A 235 1.28 8.12 8.71
C THR A 235 1.45 7.96 10.20
N ILE A 236 1.72 9.04 10.94
CA ILE A 236 1.90 8.95 12.39
C ILE A 236 0.61 8.50 13.09
N LEU A 237 -0.56 8.98 12.66
CA LEU A 237 -1.86 8.56 13.22
C LEU A 237 -2.13 7.07 12.99
N SER A 238 -1.79 6.56 11.81
CA SER A 238 -1.94 5.14 11.47
C SER A 238 -0.93 4.29 12.25
N ALA A 239 0.29 4.77 12.43
CA ALA A 239 1.32 4.12 13.21
C ALA A 239 0.91 3.98 14.69
N ILE A 240 0.55 5.09 15.35
CA ILE A 240 0.21 5.08 16.79
C ILE A 240 -1.11 4.35 17.10
N SER A 241 -2.02 4.25 16.12
CA SER A 241 -3.23 3.43 16.27
C SER A 241 -2.96 1.92 16.10
N GLY A 242 -1.74 1.55 15.71
CA GLY A 242 -1.26 0.17 15.65
C GLY A 242 -1.45 -0.49 14.30
N SER A 243 -1.32 0.27 13.21
CA SER A 243 -1.16 -0.34 11.89
C SER A 243 0.10 -1.19 11.84
N SER A 244 0.01 -2.37 11.21
CA SER A 244 1.14 -3.29 11.08
C SER A 244 2.05 -2.90 9.91
N VAL A 245 1.48 -2.29 8.87
CA VAL A 245 2.20 -1.89 7.65
C VAL A 245 1.71 -0.51 7.19
N LEU A 246 2.65 0.35 6.81
CA LEU A 246 2.37 1.69 6.29
C LEU A 246 2.90 1.81 4.86
N GLN A 247 2.01 2.08 3.88
CA GLN A 247 2.42 2.33 2.49
C GLN A 247 2.60 3.84 2.26
N LEU A 248 3.81 4.33 2.51
CA LEU A 248 4.14 5.75 2.51
C LEU A 248 4.92 6.23 1.27
N TYR A 249 5.76 5.36 0.72
CA TYR A 249 6.92 5.79 -0.08
C TYR A 249 6.59 6.24 -1.51
N SER A 250 7.41 7.17 -2.00
CA SER A 250 7.61 7.59 -3.39
C SER A 250 6.48 8.36 -4.07
N SER A 251 5.24 8.21 -3.62
CA SER A 251 4.06 8.82 -4.27
C SER A 251 4.11 10.36 -4.29
N ILE A 252 3.79 10.93 -5.45
CA ILE A 252 3.54 12.34 -5.74
C ILE A 252 2.28 12.40 -6.61
N TYR A 253 1.41 13.39 -6.42
CA TYR A 253 0.20 13.56 -7.23
C TYR A 253 -0.70 12.31 -7.26
N GLY A 254 -1.25 11.97 -6.10
CA GLY A 254 -2.12 10.81 -5.92
C GLY A 254 -1.39 9.51 -6.28
N GLU A 255 -2.10 8.58 -6.90
CA GLU A 255 -1.52 7.33 -7.41
C GLU A 255 -1.06 7.45 -8.88
N ILE A 256 -0.76 8.68 -9.35
CA ILE A 256 -0.36 8.91 -10.74
C ILE A 256 1.15 8.87 -10.87
N THR A 257 1.89 9.55 -9.98
CA THR A 257 3.34 9.66 -10.10
C THR A 257 4.08 9.17 -8.87
N ALA A 258 5.27 8.65 -9.06
CA ALA A 258 6.22 8.38 -7.99
C ALA A 258 7.62 8.83 -8.37
N HIS A 259 8.47 9.15 -7.40
CA HIS A 259 9.83 9.59 -7.68
C HIS A 259 10.83 9.17 -6.59
N PRO A 260 12.08 8.77 -6.93
CA PRO A 260 13.09 8.37 -5.95
C PRO A 260 13.44 9.48 -4.94
N ILE A 261 13.44 10.75 -5.36
CA ILE A 261 13.65 11.88 -4.44
C ILE A 261 12.59 11.87 -3.33
N GLN A 262 11.33 11.63 -3.68
CA GLN A 262 10.27 11.57 -2.68
C GLN A 262 10.45 10.36 -1.75
N ALA A 263 10.97 9.24 -2.25
CA ALA A 263 11.29 8.09 -1.42
C ALA A 263 12.30 8.42 -0.31
N VAL A 264 13.31 9.25 -0.60
CA VAL A 264 14.29 9.69 0.39
C VAL A 264 13.65 10.59 1.46
N LEU A 265 12.76 11.50 1.06
CA LEU A 265 12.03 12.36 1.99
C LEU A 265 11.04 11.55 2.86
N ASP A 266 10.40 10.54 2.26
CA ASP A 266 9.51 9.63 2.97
C ASP A 266 10.26 8.76 3.99
N ASP A 267 11.52 8.40 3.73
CA ASP A 267 12.36 7.65 4.66
C ASP A 267 12.68 8.44 5.93
N ASP A 268 12.88 9.76 5.82
CA ASP A 268 13.07 10.64 6.97
C ASP A 268 11.80 10.69 7.84
N ILE A 269 10.62 10.81 7.21
CA ILE A 269 9.31 10.70 7.91
C ILE A 269 9.20 9.35 8.62
N ALA A 270 9.53 8.25 7.95
CA ALA A 270 9.47 6.91 8.52
C ALA A 270 10.43 6.75 9.70
N GLY A 271 11.66 7.26 9.60
CA GLY A 271 12.66 7.25 10.67
C GLY A 271 12.21 8.04 11.89
N MET A 272 11.65 9.24 11.69
CA MET A 272 11.09 10.06 12.79
C MET A 272 9.96 9.33 13.51
N ILE A 273 9.05 8.70 12.76
CA ILE A 273 7.93 7.94 13.34
C ILE A 273 8.46 6.69 14.06
N GLY A 274 9.40 5.96 13.47
CA GLY A 274 10.05 4.81 14.09
C GLY A 274 10.65 5.18 15.45
N ARG A 275 11.44 6.25 15.51
CA ARG A 275 11.99 6.77 16.77
C ARG A 275 10.91 7.14 17.78
N PHE A 276 9.80 7.75 17.34
CA PHE A 276 8.69 8.09 18.23
C PHE A 276 8.03 6.83 18.82
N LEU A 277 7.86 5.77 18.03
CA LEU A 277 7.26 4.51 18.46
C LEU A 277 8.11 3.72 19.47
N GLU A 278 9.44 3.92 19.49
CA GLU A 278 10.32 3.34 20.52
C GLU A 278 9.98 3.83 21.93
N GLY A 279 9.31 4.98 22.06
CA GLY A 279 8.92 5.57 23.33
C GLY A 279 10.12 6.08 24.14
N ILE A 280 9.98 6.03 25.46
CA ILE A 280 10.99 6.45 26.43
C ILE A 280 11.53 5.20 27.12
N GLY A 281 12.82 4.91 26.94
CA GLY A 281 13.51 3.90 27.75
C GLY A 281 13.66 4.41 29.18
N VAL A 282 13.26 3.61 30.17
CA VAL A 282 13.35 3.96 31.60
C VAL A 282 14.30 2.98 32.29
N ASN A 283 15.49 3.47 32.63
CA ASN A 283 16.57 2.78 33.36
C ASN A 283 17.48 3.82 34.05
N ASP A 284 18.40 3.38 34.92
CA ASP A 284 19.26 4.28 35.70
C ASP A 284 20.08 5.23 34.83
N GLU A 285 20.63 4.76 33.70
CA GLU A 285 21.38 5.58 32.75
C GLU A 285 20.51 6.69 32.13
N SER A 286 19.29 6.36 31.68
CA SER A 286 18.33 7.32 31.13
C SER A 286 17.77 8.30 32.16
N LEU A 287 17.78 7.92 33.45
CA LEU A 287 17.37 8.77 34.56
C LEU A 287 18.50 9.72 35.01
N ALA A 288 19.75 9.46 34.61
CA ALA A 288 20.92 10.27 34.94
C ALA A 288 21.07 10.53 36.45
N ILE A 289 20.98 9.47 37.25
CA ILE A 289 20.99 9.55 38.73
C ILE A 289 22.36 9.34 39.39
N ASP A 290 23.40 9.02 38.60
CA ASP A 290 24.82 9.03 38.97
C ASP A 290 25.53 10.30 38.45
#